data_AF-A0A7J7TNC5-F1
#
_entry.id   AF-A0A7J7TNC5-F1
#
_cell.length_a   1.000
_cell.length_b   1.000
_cell.length_c   1.000
_cell.angle_alpha   90.00
_cell.angle_beta   90.00
_cell.angle_gamma   90.00
#
_symmetry.space_group_name_H-M   'P 1'
#
loop_
_entity.id
_entity.type
_entity.pdbx_description
1 polymer ?
#
loop_
_entity_poly.entity_id
_entity_poly.type
_entity_poly.pdbx_seq_one_letter_code
_entity_poly.pdbx_strand_id
1 'polypeptide(L)'
;MFCNEEFLGNRSVLLNHMAREHAFNIGLPDNIVNCSEFLRTLQKKLNNLQCLYCEKTFRDKNTLKDHMRKKQHRRINPKNREYDRFYVINYLELGKSWEEVQSEDDRELTDRQEEDWSDWEEHPVSAVCLFCEKRAETMEKLCVHMEEAHEFDLLKIKSELGLNFYQQVKLVNFIRRQVHQCRCYGCRVQFKSRADLRTHMEEAKHTSLLPEVKIWDQPEYYFPTYENDTLLCALSDSESDLTAQGQKGHVTIISEDTSKLHALKQSSILNQLLLQECLKN
;
A
#
# COMPACT_ATOMS: atom_id res chain seq x y z
N MET A 1 -27.68 -8.09 -9.25
CA MET A 1 -26.93 -7.89 -10.52
C MET A 1 -27.12 -9.06 -11.50
N PHE A 2 -26.80 -10.29 -11.11
CA PHE A 2 -26.78 -11.46 -12.01
C PHE A 2 -27.95 -12.43 -11.79
N CYS A 3 -28.41 -12.57 -10.54
CA CYS A 3 -29.60 -13.31 -10.10
C CYS A 3 -30.64 -12.40 -9.42
N ASN A 4 -31.75 -13.00 -8.99
CA ASN A 4 -32.84 -12.37 -8.23
C ASN A 4 -32.70 -12.60 -6.72
N GLU A 5 -31.60 -13.19 -6.25
CA GLU A 5 -31.38 -13.39 -4.82
C GLU A 5 -31.02 -12.07 -4.15
N GLU A 6 -31.68 -11.78 -3.02
CA GLU A 6 -31.43 -10.61 -2.21
C GLU A 6 -30.50 -10.99 -1.05
N PHE A 7 -29.39 -10.26 -0.95
CA PHE A 7 -28.41 -10.46 0.12
C PHE A 7 -28.48 -9.29 1.09
N LEU A 8 -28.77 -9.60 2.36
CA LEU A 8 -28.75 -8.65 3.47
C LEU A 8 -27.62 -9.04 4.43
N GLY A 9 -26.75 -8.09 4.77
CA GLY A 9 -25.66 -8.32 5.74
C GLY A 9 -24.25 -8.23 5.14
N ASN A 10 -23.39 -9.21 5.46
CA ASN A 10 -21.95 -9.16 5.18
C ASN A 10 -21.65 -9.21 3.67
N ARG A 11 -20.80 -8.28 3.20
CA ARG A 11 -20.36 -8.16 1.81
C ARG A 11 -19.73 -9.46 1.27
N SER A 12 -19.10 -10.25 2.13
CA SER A 12 -18.47 -11.51 1.74
C SER A 12 -19.47 -12.53 1.18
N VAL A 13 -20.70 -12.54 1.70
CA VAL A 13 -21.75 -13.47 1.25
C VAL A 13 -22.11 -13.19 -0.21
N LEU A 14 -22.31 -11.92 -0.55
CA LEU A 14 -22.65 -11.50 -1.91
C LEU A 14 -21.51 -11.80 -2.89
N LEU A 15 -20.28 -11.45 -2.54
CA LEU A 15 -19.12 -11.64 -3.41
C LEU A 15 -18.79 -13.12 -3.61
N ASN A 16 -18.89 -13.93 -2.55
CA ASN A 16 -18.70 -15.38 -2.64
C ASN A 16 -19.83 -16.04 -3.45
N HIS A 17 -21.07 -15.58 -3.35
CA HIS A 17 -22.16 -16.05 -4.21
C HIS A 17 -21.91 -15.71 -5.69
N MET A 18 -21.48 -14.48 -5.99
CA MET A 18 -21.12 -14.08 -7.36
C MET A 18 -20.00 -14.96 -7.94
N ALA A 19 -19.00 -15.29 -7.14
CA ALA A 19 -17.92 -16.18 -7.54
C ALA A 19 -18.37 -17.63 -7.72
N ARG A 20 -19.23 -18.16 -6.84
CA ARG A 20 -19.67 -19.57 -6.89
C ARG A 20 -20.76 -19.84 -7.93
N GLU A 21 -21.85 -19.08 -7.88
CA GLU A 21 -23.05 -19.34 -8.69
C GLU A 21 -22.99 -18.72 -10.09
N HIS A 22 -22.16 -17.70 -10.26
CA HIS A 22 -22.03 -16.99 -11.55
C HIS A 22 -20.63 -17.06 -12.13
N ALA A 23 -19.70 -17.74 -11.42
CA ALA A 23 -18.29 -17.78 -11.77
C ALA A 23 -17.70 -16.39 -12.03
N PHE A 24 -18.26 -15.34 -11.43
CA PHE A 24 -17.85 -13.97 -11.64
C PHE A 24 -16.99 -13.53 -10.46
N ASN A 25 -15.67 -13.52 -10.65
CA ASN A 25 -14.70 -13.22 -9.60
C ASN A 25 -14.20 -11.78 -9.76
N ILE A 26 -14.32 -10.99 -8.69
CA ILE A 26 -13.83 -9.60 -8.61
C ILE A 26 -12.78 -9.40 -7.51
N GLY A 27 -12.27 -10.48 -6.93
CA GLY A 27 -11.33 -10.48 -5.81
C GLY A 27 -11.97 -10.77 -4.45
N LEU A 28 -11.12 -10.93 -3.43
CA LEU A 28 -11.54 -11.19 -2.06
C LEU A 28 -12.29 -10.00 -1.45
N PRO A 29 -13.30 -10.24 -0.60
CA PRO A 29 -14.06 -9.18 0.06
C PRO A 29 -13.21 -8.20 0.88
N ASP A 30 -12.11 -8.68 1.45
CA ASP A 30 -11.20 -7.89 2.28
C ASP A 30 -10.30 -6.97 1.46
N ASN A 31 -10.04 -7.32 0.20
CA ASN A 31 -9.21 -6.54 -0.71
C ASN A 31 -10.00 -5.43 -1.43
N ILE A 32 -11.28 -5.24 -1.12
CA ILE A 32 -12.16 -4.27 -1.79
C ILE A 32 -12.47 -3.08 -0.86
N VAL A 33 -11.97 -1.91 -1.21
CA VAL A 33 -12.28 -0.62 -0.59
C VAL A 33 -13.65 -0.14 -1.09
N ASN A 34 -14.48 0.35 -0.17
CA ASN A 34 -15.81 0.90 -0.45
C ASN A 34 -16.67 0.00 -1.39
N CYS A 35 -16.81 -1.27 -1.01
CA CYS A 35 -17.56 -2.29 -1.74
C CYS A 35 -18.96 -1.81 -2.21
N SER A 36 -19.65 -0.98 -1.41
CA SER A 36 -20.96 -0.44 -1.78
C SER A 36 -20.92 0.44 -3.04
N GLU A 37 -19.93 1.33 -3.15
CA GLU A 37 -19.76 2.19 -4.31
C GLU A 37 -19.26 1.40 -5.53
N PHE A 38 -18.39 0.40 -5.29
CA PHE A 38 -17.92 -0.50 -6.35
C PHE A 38 -19.09 -1.25 -7.00
N LEU A 39 -19.93 -1.90 -6.19
CA LEU A 39 -21.10 -2.64 -6.68
C LEU A 39 -22.10 -1.72 -7.40
N ARG A 40 -22.31 -0.48 -6.93
CA ARG A 40 -23.12 0.51 -7.64
C ARG A 40 -22.54 0.86 -9.01
N THR A 41 -21.22 1.00 -9.10
CA THR A 41 -20.51 1.30 -10.36
C THR A 41 -20.68 0.15 -11.36
N LEU A 42 -20.48 -1.10 -10.92
CA LEU A 42 -20.70 -2.28 -11.75
C LEU A 42 -22.16 -2.39 -12.20
N GLN A 43 -23.11 -2.19 -11.28
CA GLN A 43 -24.55 -2.21 -11.59
C GLN A 43 -24.91 -1.13 -12.61
N LYS A 44 -24.33 0.08 -12.52
CA LYS A 44 -24.54 1.16 -13.49
C LYS A 44 -24.04 0.77 -14.89
N LYS A 45 -22.86 0.17 -15.01
CA LYS A 45 -22.33 -0.30 -16.30
C LYS A 45 -23.19 -1.42 -16.90
N LEU A 46 -23.67 -2.36 -16.07
CA LEU A 46 -24.62 -3.38 -16.52
C LEU A 46 -25.97 -2.80 -16.96
N ASN A 47 -26.47 -1.76 -16.30
CA ASN A 47 -27.71 -1.06 -16.69
C ASN A 47 -27.54 -0.30 -18.02
N ASN A 48 -26.34 0.21 -18.29
CA ASN A 48 -25.97 0.80 -19.58
C ASN A 48 -25.68 -0.26 -20.66
N LEU A 49 -25.98 -1.53 -20.39
CA LEU A 49 -25.76 -2.67 -21.28
C LEU A 49 -24.29 -2.80 -21.72
N GLN A 50 -23.36 -2.42 -20.84
CA GLN A 50 -21.93 -2.49 -21.07
C GLN A 50 -21.32 -3.74 -20.42
N CYS A 51 -20.48 -4.46 -21.16
CA CYS A 51 -19.72 -5.59 -20.60
C CYS A 51 -18.59 -5.09 -19.70
N LEU A 52 -18.50 -5.67 -18.49
CA LEU A 52 -17.51 -5.28 -17.49
C LEU A 52 -16.06 -5.65 -17.85
N TYR A 53 -15.86 -6.61 -18.76
CA TYR A 53 -14.55 -7.07 -19.21
C TYR A 53 -14.07 -6.41 -20.50
N CYS A 54 -14.89 -6.45 -21.56
CA CYS A 54 -14.50 -5.95 -22.88
C CYS A 54 -15.02 -4.54 -23.19
N GLU A 55 -15.80 -3.96 -22.28
CA GLU A 55 -16.36 -2.60 -22.35
C GLU A 55 -17.28 -2.30 -23.53
N LYS A 56 -17.61 -3.32 -24.35
CA LYS A 56 -18.57 -3.21 -25.44
C LYS A 56 -19.98 -3.00 -24.91
N THR A 57 -20.76 -2.19 -25.60
CA THR A 57 -22.18 -1.97 -25.34
C THR A 57 -23.05 -2.89 -26.19
N PHE A 58 -24.20 -3.28 -25.64
CA PHE A 58 -25.12 -4.22 -26.24
C PHE A 58 -26.52 -3.61 -26.36
N ARG A 59 -27.35 -4.21 -27.23
CA ARG A 59 -28.70 -3.70 -27.51
C ARG A 59 -29.71 -4.06 -26.41
N ASP A 60 -29.45 -5.15 -25.69
CA ASP A 60 -30.37 -5.69 -24.70
C ASP A 60 -29.63 -6.50 -23.61
N LYS A 61 -30.28 -6.66 -22.46
CA LYS A 61 -29.70 -7.33 -21.29
C LYS A 61 -29.44 -8.81 -21.55
N ASN A 62 -30.24 -9.45 -22.40
CA ASN A 62 -30.10 -10.86 -22.72
C ASN A 62 -28.87 -11.08 -23.60
N THR A 63 -28.67 -10.27 -24.65
CA THR A 63 -27.46 -10.36 -25.49
C THR A 63 -26.18 -10.06 -24.70
N LEU A 64 -26.21 -9.13 -23.74
CA LEU A 64 -25.08 -8.88 -22.84
C LEU A 64 -24.77 -10.10 -21.95
N LYS A 65 -25.78 -10.69 -21.30
CA LYS A 65 -25.59 -11.88 -20.45
C LYS A 65 -25.07 -13.08 -21.26
N ASP A 66 -25.63 -13.29 -22.44
CA ASP A 66 -25.19 -14.34 -23.38
C ASP A 66 -23.75 -14.10 -23.85
N HIS A 67 -23.40 -12.85 -24.15
CA HIS A 67 -22.04 -12.47 -24.51
C HIS A 67 -21.06 -12.79 -23.38
N MET A 68 -21.37 -12.37 -22.15
CA MET A 68 -20.50 -12.62 -20.99
C MET A 68 -20.33 -14.12 -20.71
N ARG A 69 -21.40 -14.91 -20.86
CA ARG A 69 -21.36 -16.37 -20.70
C ARG A 69 -20.56 -17.05 -21.82
N LYS A 70 -20.87 -16.76 -23.09
CA LYS A 70 -20.23 -17.42 -24.26
C LYS A 70 -18.75 -17.07 -24.39
N LYS A 71 -18.38 -15.81 -24.10
CA LYS A 71 -16.99 -15.35 -24.14
C LYS A 71 -16.23 -15.53 -22.83
N GLN A 72 -16.86 -16.09 -21.81
CA GLN A 72 -16.27 -16.26 -20.47
C GLN A 72 -15.71 -14.96 -19.88
N HIS A 73 -16.41 -13.84 -20.10
CA HIS A 73 -16.09 -12.56 -19.48
C HIS A 73 -16.56 -12.55 -18.01
N ARG A 74 -15.87 -13.36 -17.22
CA ARG A 74 -16.12 -13.65 -15.81
C ARG A 74 -15.39 -12.70 -14.86
N ARG A 75 -14.59 -11.79 -15.40
CA ARG A 75 -13.76 -10.83 -14.66
C ARG A 75 -14.09 -9.41 -15.08
N ILE A 76 -13.62 -8.44 -14.32
CA ILE A 76 -13.64 -7.02 -14.71
C ILE A 76 -12.42 -6.75 -15.60
N ASN A 77 -12.50 -5.75 -16.48
CA ASN A 77 -11.40 -5.35 -17.35
C ASN A 77 -10.16 -4.97 -16.50
N PRO A 78 -9.05 -5.74 -16.57
CA PRO A 78 -7.85 -5.44 -15.79
C PRO A 78 -7.22 -4.09 -16.14
N LYS A 79 -7.37 -3.68 -17.40
CA LYS A 79 -6.75 -2.45 -17.92
C LYS A 79 -7.51 -1.17 -17.57
N ASN A 80 -8.70 -1.28 -16.98
CA ASN A 80 -9.50 -0.12 -16.65
C ASN A 80 -9.14 0.42 -15.26
N ARG A 81 -8.35 1.50 -15.26
CA ARG A 81 -7.88 2.19 -14.07
C ARG A 81 -8.98 2.83 -13.22
N GLU A 82 -10.21 2.94 -13.72
CA GLU A 82 -11.37 3.42 -12.94
C GLU A 82 -11.65 2.50 -11.74
N TYR A 83 -11.29 1.21 -11.85
CA TYR A 83 -11.50 0.25 -10.79
C TYR A 83 -10.36 0.21 -9.76
N ASP A 84 -9.20 0.77 -10.08
CA ASP A 84 -8.02 0.74 -9.19
C ASP A 84 -8.35 1.31 -7.81
N ARG A 85 -9.21 2.34 -7.75
CA ARG A 85 -9.66 2.97 -6.50
C ARG A 85 -10.43 2.06 -5.54
N PHE A 86 -10.88 0.90 -6.01
CA PHE A 86 -11.64 -0.05 -5.20
C PHE A 86 -10.79 -1.19 -4.66
N TYR A 87 -9.51 -1.30 -5.03
CA TYR A 87 -8.65 -2.39 -4.58
C TYR A 87 -7.62 -1.89 -3.56
N VAL A 88 -7.60 -2.52 -2.39
CA VAL A 88 -6.72 -2.17 -1.26
C VAL A 88 -5.24 -2.21 -1.68
N ILE A 89 -4.85 -3.20 -2.49
CA ILE A 89 -3.48 -3.37 -2.99
C ILE A 89 -2.91 -2.11 -3.63
N ASN A 90 -3.72 -1.33 -4.36
CA ASN A 90 -3.27 -0.10 -5.02
C ASN A 90 -2.97 1.05 -4.02
N TYR A 91 -3.32 0.88 -2.75
CA TYR A 91 -3.00 1.79 -1.65
C TYR A 91 -1.86 1.27 -0.78
N LEU A 92 -1.56 -0.03 -0.84
CA LEU A 92 -0.53 -0.68 -0.03
C LEU A 92 0.82 -0.60 -0.73
N GLU A 93 0.96 -1.14 -1.95
CA GLU A 93 2.27 -1.30 -2.57
C GLU A 93 2.51 -0.26 -3.66
N LEU A 94 3.52 0.61 -3.46
CA LEU A 94 3.92 1.59 -4.45
C LEU A 94 4.35 0.92 -5.75
N GLY A 95 3.74 1.35 -6.84
CA GLY A 95 4.12 0.91 -8.18
C GLY A 95 3.64 -0.48 -8.54
N LYS A 96 3.03 -1.25 -7.62
CA LYS A 96 2.36 -2.52 -7.95
C LYS A 96 0.87 -2.30 -8.14
N SER A 97 0.34 -2.76 -9.28
CA SER A 97 -1.10 -2.75 -9.52
C SER A 97 -1.72 -4.05 -8.98
N TRP A 98 -3.01 -4.00 -8.67
CA TRP A 98 -3.78 -5.21 -8.36
C TRP A 98 -3.73 -6.27 -9.49
N GLU A 99 -3.45 -5.87 -10.73
CA GLU A 99 -3.24 -6.77 -11.87
C GLU A 99 -1.95 -7.60 -11.71
N GLU A 100 -0.86 -6.98 -11.22
CA GLU A 100 0.41 -7.66 -10.94
C GLU A 100 0.23 -8.69 -9.80
N VAL A 101 -0.42 -8.29 -8.70
CA VAL A 101 -0.67 -9.17 -7.54
C VAL A 101 -1.63 -10.33 -7.87
N GLN A 102 -2.67 -10.10 -8.67
CA GLN A 102 -3.55 -11.21 -9.09
C GLN A 102 -2.86 -12.22 -10.03
N SER A 103 -1.82 -11.80 -10.75
CA SER A 103 -1.07 -12.72 -11.61
C SER A 103 -0.15 -13.65 -10.82
N GLU A 104 0.21 -13.26 -9.59
CA GLU A 104 1.07 -14.01 -8.67
C GLU A 104 0.29 -15.10 -7.89
N ASP A 105 -1.03 -14.94 -7.68
CA ASP A 105 -1.80 -15.68 -6.66
C ASP A 105 -2.80 -16.76 -7.17
N ASP A 106 -2.88 -17.06 -8.47
CA ASP A 106 -3.94 -17.96 -9.01
C ASP A 106 -3.59 -19.47 -8.95
N ARG A 107 -2.64 -19.93 -8.10
CA ARG A 107 -2.20 -21.36 -8.09
C ARG A 107 -2.24 -22.16 -6.78
N GLU A 108 -2.35 -21.62 -5.58
CA GLU A 108 -2.08 -22.47 -4.38
C GLU A 108 -3.06 -22.43 -3.20
N LEU A 109 -4.25 -21.85 -3.33
CA LEU A 109 -5.21 -21.85 -2.20
C LEU A 109 -6.25 -23.00 -2.21
N THR A 110 -5.96 -24.09 -2.93
CA THR A 110 -6.75 -25.33 -2.81
C THR A 110 -5.87 -26.52 -2.44
N ASP A 111 -5.19 -26.47 -1.30
CA ASP A 111 -5.18 -27.62 -0.40
C ASP A 111 -4.81 -27.21 1.03
N ARG A 112 -5.55 -27.73 2.00
CA ARG A 112 -5.16 -27.69 3.41
C ARG A 112 -3.96 -28.62 3.61
N GLN A 113 -2.76 -28.13 3.35
CA GLN A 113 -1.56 -28.69 3.97
C GLN A 113 -1.09 -27.72 5.06
N GLU A 114 -0.75 -28.32 6.20
CA GLU A 114 -0.22 -27.65 7.38
C GLU A 114 0.90 -26.70 6.95
N GLU A 115 0.72 -25.39 7.17
CA GLU A 115 1.66 -24.34 6.79
C GLU A 115 3.02 -24.56 7.48
N ASP A 116 3.90 -25.21 6.75
CA ASP A 116 5.32 -25.32 7.07
C ASP A 116 5.96 -23.94 6.83
N TRP A 117 6.30 -23.24 7.92
CA TRP A 117 6.93 -21.93 7.90
C TRP A 117 8.36 -21.94 7.34
N SER A 118 8.80 -23.03 6.69
CA SER A 118 10.13 -23.16 6.11
C SER A 118 10.22 -22.83 4.61
N ASP A 119 9.08 -22.68 3.91
CA ASP A 119 9.01 -22.32 2.47
C ASP A 119 8.81 -20.80 2.23
N TRP A 120 9.11 -19.95 3.22
CA TRP A 120 9.09 -18.50 3.06
C TRP A 120 10.21 -18.05 2.11
N GLU A 121 9.90 -17.97 0.82
CA GLU A 121 10.75 -17.32 -0.16
C GLU A 121 10.71 -15.79 0.04
N GLU A 122 11.86 -15.19 0.38
CA GLU A 122 12.05 -13.74 0.31
C GLU A 122 11.89 -13.30 -1.15
N HIS A 123 10.69 -12.85 -1.50
CA HIS A 123 10.43 -12.30 -2.83
C HIS A 123 11.30 -11.05 -3.02
N PRO A 124 11.93 -10.87 -4.19
CA PRO A 124 12.79 -9.72 -4.44
C PRO A 124 11.98 -8.42 -4.36
N VAL A 125 12.06 -7.76 -3.20
CA VAL A 125 11.35 -6.51 -2.92
C VAL A 125 12.08 -5.38 -3.65
N SER A 126 11.42 -4.83 -4.66
CA SER A 126 11.94 -3.66 -5.39
C SER A 126 11.49 -2.37 -4.72
N ALA A 127 12.41 -1.42 -4.60
CA ALA A 127 12.13 -0.09 -4.06
C ALA A 127 11.74 0.87 -5.20
N VAL A 128 10.74 1.72 -4.92
CA VAL A 128 10.21 2.68 -5.89
C VAL A 128 10.84 4.05 -5.70
N CYS A 129 11.14 4.71 -6.82
CA CYS A 129 11.66 6.07 -6.86
C CYS A 129 10.73 7.06 -6.15
N LEU A 130 11.31 8.09 -5.51
CA LEU A 130 10.56 9.13 -4.80
C LEU A 130 9.69 9.99 -5.73
N PHE A 131 10.09 10.15 -6.99
CA PHE A 131 9.51 11.13 -7.93
C PHE A 131 8.76 10.49 -9.11
N CYS A 132 9.04 9.21 -9.42
CA CYS A 132 8.45 8.53 -10.57
C CYS A 132 8.08 7.06 -10.28
N GLU A 133 7.61 6.34 -11.29
CA GLU A 133 7.12 4.95 -11.19
C GLU A 133 8.24 3.90 -11.41
N LYS A 134 9.51 4.31 -11.57
CA LYS A 134 10.60 3.36 -11.74
C LYS A 134 10.89 2.61 -10.44
N ARG A 135 11.15 1.31 -10.59
CA ARG A 135 11.50 0.37 -9.53
C ARG A 135 12.95 -0.08 -9.70
N ALA A 136 13.64 -0.33 -8.60
CA ALA A 136 14.97 -0.92 -8.62
C ALA A 136 15.10 -1.98 -7.51
N GLU A 137 15.85 -3.03 -7.81
CA GLU A 137 16.09 -4.17 -6.90
C GLU A 137 17.07 -3.83 -5.77
N THR A 138 17.93 -2.83 -5.96
CA THR A 138 18.93 -2.43 -4.96
C THR A 138 18.91 -0.93 -4.73
N MET A 139 19.31 -0.50 -3.53
CA MET A 139 19.38 0.91 -3.15
C MET A 139 20.37 1.68 -4.05
N GLU A 140 21.48 1.08 -4.44
CA GLU A 140 22.49 1.73 -5.28
C GLU A 140 21.92 2.05 -6.67
N LYS A 141 21.26 1.08 -7.31
CA LYS A 141 20.59 1.29 -8.60
C LYS A 141 19.52 2.39 -8.50
N LEU A 142 18.80 2.43 -7.38
CA LEU A 142 17.76 3.43 -7.17
C LEU A 142 18.34 4.84 -6.95
N CYS A 143 19.40 4.96 -6.16
CA CYS A 143 20.11 6.23 -5.94
C CYS A 143 20.68 6.78 -7.25
N VAL A 144 21.33 5.95 -8.06
CA VAL A 144 21.82 6.35 -9.40
C VAL A 144 20.68 6.86 -10.27
N HIS A 145 19.54 6.16 -10.26
CA HIS A 145 18.38 6.64 -11.00
C HIS A 145 17.86 8.00 -10.50
N MET A 146 17.77 8.22 -9.18
CA MET A 146 17.34 9.50 -8.62
C MET A 146 18.31 10.64 -8.98
N GLU A 147 19.61 10.36 -8.98
CA GLU A 147 20.63 11.34 -9.35
C GLU A 147 20.55 11.69 -10.86
N GLU A 148 20.56 10.68 -11.74
CA GLU A 148 20.59 10.90 -13.19
C GLU A 148 19.28 11.47 -13.75
N ALA A 149 18.13 11.01 -13.27
CA ALA A 149 16.84 11.39 -13.83
C ALA A 149 16.19 12.58 -13.13
N HIS A 150 16.51 12.80 -11.85
CA HIS A 150 15.84 13.82 -11.04
C HIS A 150 16.80 14.82 -10.41
N GLU A 151 18.10 14.77 -10.73
CA GLU A 151 19.15 15.61 -10.12
C GLU A 151 19.09 15.54 -8.57
N PHE A 152 18.66 14.39 -8.01
CA PHE A 152 18.43 14.20 -6.59
C PHE A 152 19.37 13.12 -6.03
N ASP A 153 20.38 13.55 -5.29
CA ASP A 153 21.34 12.67 -4.63
C ASP A 153 20.99 12.52 -3.14
N LEU A 154 20.32 11.41 -2.82
CA LEU A 154 19.92 11.10 -1.45
C LEU A 154 21.13 10.89 -0.53
N LEU A 155 22.22 10.28 -1.00
CA LEU A 155 23.39 9.96 -0.18
C LEU A 155 24.18 11.22 0.18
N LYS A 156 24.31 12.15 -0.77
CA LYS A 156 24.90 13.46 -0.54
C LYS A 156 24.08 14.27 0.45
N ILE A 157 22.76 14.32 0.31
CA ILE A 157 21.87 15.03 1.25
C ILE A 157 22.01 14.46 2.68
N LYS A 158 22.01 13.13 2.82
CA LYS A 158 22.23 12.46 4.12
C LYS A 158 23.54 12.91 4.77
N SER A 159 24.61 12.97 3.98
CA SER A 159 25.96 13.30 4.44
C SER A 159 26.11 14.81 4.76
N GLU A 160 25.58 15.69 3.92
CA GLU A 160 25.67 17.15 4.08
C GLU A 160 24.86 17.65 5.28
N LEU A 161 23.70 17.05 5.53
CA LEU A 161 22.83 17.42 6.66
C LEU A 161 23.12 16.60 7.94
N GLY A 162 23.94 15.55 7.85
CA GLY A 162 24.24 14.67 8.98
C GLY A 162 23.00 13.99 9.57
N LEU A 163 22.14 13.43 8.71
CA LEU A 163 20.84 12.90 9.11
C LEU A 163 20.96 11.55 9.84
N ASN A 164 20.43 11.48 11.06
CA ASN A 164 20.22 10.20 11.74
C ASN A 164 19.11 9.38 11.05
N PHE A 165 19.03 8.08 11.33
CA PHE A 165 18.06 7.18 10.70
C PHE A 165 16.62 7.71 10.73
N TYR A 166 16.15 8.19 11.89
CA TYR A 166 14.79 8.71 12.02
C TYR A 166 14.55 9.96 11.17
N GLN A 167 15.52 10.85 11.07
CA GLN A 167 15.45 12.02 10.20
C GLN A 167 15.45 11.62 8.72
N GLN A 168 16.20 10.58 8.34
CA GLN A 168 16.14 10.02 6.99
C GLN A 168 14.74 9.48 6.67
N VAL A 169 14.14 8.72 7.60
CA VAL A 169 12.76 8.21 7.47
C VAL A 169 11.78 9.37 7.29
N LYS A 170 11.86 10.40 8.14
CA LYS A 170 10.98 11.58 8.05
C LYS A 170 11.14 12.32 6.74
N LEU A 171 12.36 12.51 6.25
CA LEU A 171 12.62 13.17 4.98
C LEU A 171 12.01 12.41 3.81
N VAL A 172 12.21 11.09 3.76
CA VAL A 172 11.63 10.21 2.73
C VAL A 172 10.11 10.27 2.76
N ASN A 173 9.51 10.15 3.95
CA ASN A 173 8.06 10.24 4.13
C ASN A 173 7.51 11.62 3.78
N PHE A 174 8.23 12.69 4.10
CA PHE A 174 7.86 14.04 3.70
C PHE A 174 7.79 14.15 2.19
N ILE A 175 8.86 13.81 1.46
CA ILE A 175 8.92 13.89 0.00
C ILE A 175 7.79 13.06 -0.60
N ARG A 176 7.62 11.81 -0.13
CA ARG A 176 6.55 10.91 -0.56
C ARG A 176 5.16 11.48 -0.36
N ARG A 177 4.89 12.12 0.77
CA ARG A 177 3.60 12.76 1.05
C ARG A 177 3.35 13.95 0.15
N GLN A 178 4.35 14.79 -0.11
CA GLN A 178 4.21 15.93 -1.02
C GLN A 178 3.95 15.46 -2.46
N VAL A 179 4.69 14.45 -2.93
CA VAL A 179 4.50 13.85 -4.25
C VAL A 179 3.14 13.14 -4.35
N HIS A 180 2.72 12.42 -3.31
CA HIS A 180 1.40 11.79 -3.23
C HIS A 180 0.28 12.82 -3.37
N GLN A 181 0.40 13.93 -2.64
CA GLN A 181 -0.54 15.03 -2.67
C GLN A 181 -0.44 15.86 -3.96
N CYS A 182 0.43 15.53 -4.92
CA CYS A 182 0.67 16.34 -6.13
C CYS A 182 1.07 17.79 -5.80
N ARG A 183 1.84 18.00 -4.73
CA ARG A 183 2.27 19.31 -4.25
C ARG A 183 3.79 19.44 -4.32
N CYS A 184 4.29 20.55 -4.86
CA CYS A 184 5.73 20.82 -4.86
C CYS A 184 6.19 21.29 -3.49
N TYR A 185 7.25 20.69 -2.92
CA TYR A 185 7.79 21.13 -1.63
C TYR A 185 8.61 22.42 -1.70
N GLY A 186 9.17 22.76 -2.86
CA GLY A 186 9.94 24.00 -3.06
C GLY A 186 9.04 25.24 -3.10
N CYS A 187 8.02 25.24 -3.98
CA CYS A 187 7.14 26.40 -4.21
C CYS A 187 5.72 26.26 -3.63
N ARG A 188 5.37 25.10 -3.07
CA ARG A 188 4.06 24.78 -2.47
C ARG A 188 2.87 24.78 -3.43
N VAL A 189 3.10 24.87 -4.74
CA VAL A 189 2.06 24.81 -5.77
C VAL A 189 1.46 23.40 -5.85
N GLN A 190 0.14 23.36 -6.01
CA GLN A 190 -0.67 22.15 -6.12
C GLN A 190 -0.94 21.86 -7.61
N PHE A 191 -0.72 20.61 -8.02
CA PHE A 191 -0.92 20.13 -9.38
C PHE A 191 -2.08 19.13 -9.46
N LYS A 192 -2.61 18.92 -10.67
CA LYS A 192 -3.72 18.00 -10.93
C LYS A 192 -3.26 16.55 -11.06
N SER A 193 -2.02 16.33 -11.48
CA SER A 193 -1.45 15.01 -11.66
C SER A 193 0.01 14.94 -11.19
N ARG A 194 0.47 13.72 -10.87
CA ARG A 194 1.88 13.45 -10.55
C ARG A 194 2.82 13.72 -11.73
N ALA A 195 2.32 13.59 -12.97
CA ALA A 195 3.08 13.90 -14.16
C ALA A 195 3.37 15.40 -14.25
N ASP A 196 2.34 16.24 -14.07
CA ASP A 196 2.50 17.71 -14.09
C ASP A 196 3.45 18.19 -12.98
N LEU A 197 3.32 17.61 -11.77
CA LEU A 197 4.22 17.92 -10.66
C LEU A 197 5.68 17.61 -11.00
N ARG A 198 5.92 16.44 -11.61
CA ARG A 198 7.27 15.98 -11.98
C ARG A 198 7.91 16.89 -13.00
N THR A 199 7.18 17.22 -14.07
CA THR A 199 7.65 18.17 -15.10
C THR A 199 7.99 19.52 -14.47
N HIS A 200 7.13 20.04 -13.58
CA HIS A 200 7.44 21.26 -12.85
C HIS A 200 8.70 21.15 -11.97
N MET A 201 8.87 20.05 -11.25
CA MET A 201 10.03 19.84 -10.38
C MET A 201 11.34 19.78 -11.17
N GLU A 202 11.32 19.17 -12.36
CA GLU A 202 12.45 19.10 -13.29
C GLU A 202 12.77 20.48 -13.90
N GLU A 203 11.76 21.20 -14.41
CA GLU A 203 11.93 22.53 -15.02
C GLU A 203 12.38 23.61 -14.02
N ALA A 204 11.80 23.61 -12.82
CA ALA A 204 12.11 24.57 -11.77
C ALA A 204 13.31 24.16 -10.90
N LYS A 205 13.90 22.98 -11.16
CA LYS A 205 14.97 22.38 -10.35
C LYS A 205 14.65 22.35 -8.85
N HIS A 206 13.39 22.11 -8.53
CA HIS A 206 12.91 22.00 -7.14
C HIS A 206 13.17 20.61 -6.54
N THR A 207 13.68 19.64 -7.32
CA THR A 207 14.02 18.30 -6.82
C THR A 207 15.14 18.35 -5.78
N SER A 208 16.24 19.06 -6.06
CA SER A 208 17.41 19.17 -5.18
C SER A 208 17.28 20.24 -4.09
N LEU A 209 16.32 21.17 -4.21
CA LEU A 209 16.11 22.26 -3.27
C LEU A 209 15.18 21.84 -2.12
N LEU A 210 15.77 21.23 -1.10
CA LEU A 210 15.03 20.84 0.10
C LEU A 210 14.61 22.06 0.94
N PRO A 211 13.37 22.04 1.49
CA PRO A 211 12.94 23.05 2.44
C PRO A 211 13.67 22.92 3.78
N GLU A 212 13.59 23.96 4.62
CA GLU A 212 14.20 23.97 5.96
C GLU A 212 13.85 22.71 6.77
N VAL A 213 14.81 22.20 7.56
CA VAL A 213 14.67 20.99 8.39
C VAL A 213 13.39 20.98 9.22
N LYS A 214 13.00 22.14 9.77
CA LYS A 214 11.79 22.29 10.59
C LYS A 214 10.49 21.96 9.83
N ILE A 215 10.48 22.01 8.50
CA ILE A 215 9.27 21.75 7.70
C ILE A 215 8.99 20.24 7.63
N TRP A 216 10.04 19.41 7.57
CA TRP A 216 9.93 17.97 7.37
C TRP A 216 10.34 17.13 8.58
N ASP A 217 11.13 17.66 9.51
CA ASP A 217 11.46 17.00 10.79
C ASP A 217 10.32 17.17 11.81
N GLN A 218 9.13 16.73 11.41
CA GLN A 218 7.91 16.76 12.23
C GLN A 218 7.49 15.34 12.63
N PRO A 219 6.87 15.15 13.82
CA PRO A 219 6.44 13.83 14.28
C PRO A 219 5.45 13.13 13.33
N GLU A 220 4.66 13.89 12.57
CA GLU A 220 3.72 13.34 11.59
C GLU A 220 4.37 12.52 10.48
N TYR A 221 5.68 12.70 10.23
CA TYR A 221 6.42 11.95 9.21
C TYR A 221 7.13 10.69 9.75
N TYR A 222 6.92 10.34 11.03
CA TYR A 222 7.30 9.01 11.52
C TYR A 222 6.44 7.91 10.89
N PHE A 223 5.20 8.21 10.56
CA PHE A 223 4.30 7.26 9.92
C PHE A 223 4.60 7.20 8.42
N PRO A 224 4.85 6.00 7.87
CA PRO A 224 5.02 5.81 6.44
C PRO A 224 3.85 6.41 5.66
N THR A 225 4.16 7.10 4.56
CA THR A 225 3.09 7.59 3.66
C THR A 225 2.39 6.44 2.95
N TYR A 226 3.12 5.35 2.72
CA TYR A 226 2.65 4.13 2.09
C TYR A 226 3.02 2.95 2.98
N GLU A 227 2.15 1.96 3.05
CA GLU A 227 2.46 0.71 3.74
C GLU A 227 3.52 -0.08 2.94
N ASN A 228 4.27 -0.98 3.60
CA ASN A 228 5.28 -1.82 2.96
C ASN A 228 6.32 -1.07 2.10
N ASP A 229 6.77 0.09 2.58
CA ASP A 229 7.76 0.89 1.89
C ASP A 229 9.17 0.27 1.94
N THR A 230 9.51 -0.50 0.92
CA THR A 230 10.84 -1.11 0.74
C THR A 230 11.99 -0.10 0.81
N LEU A 231 11.78 1.15 0.39
CA LEU A 231 12.82 2.18 0.43
C LEU A 231 13.22 2.49 1.87
N LEU A 232 12.26 2.54 2.80
CA LEU A 232 12.52 2.78 4.21
C LEU A 232 13.29 1.62 4.85
N CYS A 233 13.01 0.38 4.44
CA CYS A 233 13.73 -0.81 4.90
C CYS A 233 15.19 -0.83 4.44
N ALA A 234 15.49 -0.23 3.29
CA ALA A 234 16.83 -0.17 2.73
C ALA A 234 17.66 1.04 3.24
N LEU A 235 17.09 1.93 4.05
CA LEU A 235 17.85 3.05 4.62
C LEU A 235 18.92 2.53 5.60
N SER A 236 20.19 2.83 5.32
CA SER A 236 21.27 2.49 6.23
C SER A 236 21.28 3.39 7.46
N ASP A 237 21.36 2.76 8.63
CA ASP A 237 21.86 3.40 9.84
C ASP A 237 23.35 3.61 9.62
N SER A 238 23.79 4.86 9.52
CA SER A 238 25.23 5.09 9.49
C SER A 238 25.72 4.75 10.89
N GLU A 239 26.47 3.66 11.05
CA GLU A 239 27.17 3.21 12.27
C GLU A 239 28.18 4.25 12.84
N SER A 240 28.00 5.53 12.56
CA SER A 240 28.64 6.65 13.26
C SER A 240 27.85 7.12 14.48
N ASP A 241 26.57 6.75 14.62
CA ASP A 241 25.68 7.26 15.68
C ASP A 241 25.86 6.61 17.06
N LEU A 242 26.62 5.51 17.17
CA LEU A 242 27.02 4.99 18.50
C LEU A 242 28.02 5.90 19.23
N THR A 243 28.56 6.93 18.56
CA THR A 243 29.50 7.89 19.17
C THR A 243 28.98 9.33 19.24
N ALA A 244 27.78 9.62 18.74
CA ALA A 244 27.20 10.96 18.77
C ALA A 244 26.40 11.25 20.06
N GLN A 245 27.05 11.12 21.23
CA GLN A 245 26.61 11.86 22.43
C GLN A 245 26.85 13.35 22.19
N GLY A 246 25.98 14.04 21.45
CA GLY A 246 26.26 15.45 21.18
C GLY A 246 25.28 16.29 20.39
N GLN A 247 24.15 15.78 19.87
CA GLN A 247 23.17 16.65 19.20
C GLN A 247 21.79 16.58 19.85
N LYS A 248 21.41 17.73 20.41
CA LYS A 248 20.16 18.02 21.13
C LYS A 248 18.95 17.90 20.19
N GLY A 249 18.42 16.70 20.04
CA GLY A 249 17.03 16.45 19.70
C GLY A 249 16.45 15.53 20.77
N HIS A 250 15.82 16.09 21.80
CA HIS A 250 15.25 15.33 22.91
C HIS A 250 14.04 14.53 22.41
N VAL A 251 14.26 13.35 21.84
CA VAL A 251 13.22 12.33 21.71
C VAL A 251 13.03 11.78 23.12
N THR A 252 11.96 12.21 23.79
CA THR A 252 11.55 11.61 25.06
C THR A 252 11.02 10.22 24.75
N ILE A 253 11.88 9.21 24.81
CA ILE A 253 11.44 7.82 24.81
C ILE A 253 10.82 7.59 26.19
N ILE A 254 9.49 7.68 26.27
CA ILE A 254 8.75 7.24 27.45
C ILE A 254 8.70 5.72 27.37
N SER A 255 9.67 5.04 27.97
CA SER A 255 9.58 3.60 28.19
C SER A 255 8.35 3.31 29.04
N GLU A 256 7.64 2.22 28.76
CA GLU A 256 6.60 1.73 29.67
C GLU A 256 7.21 1.53 31.07
N ASP A 257 6.47 1.94 32.10
CA ASP A 257 6.88 1.74 33.50
C ASP A 257 6.83 0.24 33.84
N THR A 258 7.95 -0.43 33.64
CA THR A 258 8.14 -1.86 33.89
C THR A 258 8.24 -2.19 35.38
N SER A 259 8.25 -1.19 36.27
CA SER A 259 8.44 -1.38 37.72
C SER A 259 7.35 -2.24 38.35
N LYS A 260 6.18 -2.34 37.72
CA LYS A 260 5.02 -3.10 38.22
C LYS A 260 4.73 -4.40 37.45
N LEU A 261 5.61 -4.82 36.53
CA LEU A 261 5.41 -6.05 35.75
C LEU A 261 5.17 -7.28 36.62
N HIS A 262 5.90 -7.41 37.73
CA HIS A 262 5.75 -8.54 38.64
C HIS A 262 4.38 -8.52 39.36
N ALA A 263 3.91 -7.35 39.79
CA ALA A 263 2.60 -7.20 40.41
C ALA A 263 1.47 -7.48 39.42
N LEU A 264 1.57 -6.97 38.19
CA LEU A 264 0.62 -7.24 37.10
C LEU A 264 0.60 -8.72 36.71
N LYS A 265 1.76 -9.38 36.67
CA LYS A 265 1.86 -10.82 36.43
C LYS A 265 1.17 -11.62 37.53
N GLN A 266 1.28 -11.21 38.79
CA GLN A 266 0.63 -11.88 39.92
C GLN A 266 -0.89 -11.68 39.94
N SER A 267 -1.36 -10.47 39.62
CA SER A 267 -2.79 -10.14 39.57
C SER A 267 -3.44 -10.46 38.21
N SER A 268 -2.73 -11.13 37.30
CA SER A 268 -3.23 -11.42 35.96
C SER A 268 -4.42 -12.38 36.03
N ILE A 269 -5.48 -12.04 35.29
CA ILE A 269 -6.67 -12.90 35.10
C ILE A 269 -6.28 -14.27 34.54
N LEU A 270 -5.16 -14.35 33.80
CA LEU A 270 -4.63 -15.60 33.28
C LEU A 270 -4.31 -16.61 34.40
N ASN A 271 -3.83 -16.14 35.57
CA ASN A 271 -3.57 -17.02 36.71
C ASN A 271 -4.86 -17.56 37.33
N GLN A 272 -5.93 -16.77 37.35
CA GLN A 272 -7.24 -17.22 37.82
C GLN A 272 -7.85 -18.27 36.89
N LEU A 273 -7.65 -18.12 35.58
CA LEU A 273 -8.11 -19.08 34.58
C LEU A 273 -7.33 -20.41 34.64
N LEU A 274 -6.00 -20.35 34.78
CA LEU A 274 -5.16 -21.54 34.97
C LEU A 274 -5.51 -22.32 36.25
N LEU A 275 -5.83 -21.61 37.35
CA LEU A 275 -6.31 -22.24 38.58
C LEU A 275 -7.68 -22.93 38.41
N GLN A 276 -8.56 -22.38 37.58
CA GLN A 276 -9.86 -23.01 37.27
C GLN A 276 -9.73 -24.25 36.38
N GLU A 277 -8.73 -24.32 35.51
CA GLU A 277 -8.45 -25.54 34.73
C GLU A 277 -7.81 -26.64 35.58
N CYS A 278 -6.91 -26.31 36.50
CA CYS A 278 -6.33 -27.29 37.43
C CYS A 278 -7.35 -27.88 38.43
N LEU A 279 -8.45 -27.18 38.73
CA LEU A 279 -9.52 -27.69 39.60
C LEU A 279 -10.58 -28.52 38.85
N LYS A 280 -10.50 -28.59 37.53
CA LYS A 280 -11.43 -29.37 36.67
C LYS A 280 -10.85 -30.68 36.14
N ASN A 281 -9.61 -31.03 36.53
CA ASN A 281 -8.99 -32.35 36.29
C ASN A 281 -8.89 -33.14 37.58
#